data_AF-A0A8K0HSK3-F1
#
_entry.id   AF-A0A8K0HSK3-F1
#
_cell.length_a   1.000
_cell.length_b   1.000
_cell.length_c   1.000
_cell.angle_alpha   90.00
_cell.angle_beta   90.00
_cell.angle_gamma   90.00
#
_symmetry.space_group_name_H-M   'P 1'
#
loop_
_entity.id
_entity.type
_entity.pdbx_description
1 polymer ?
#
loop_
_entity_poly.entity_id
_entity_poly.type
_entity_poly.pdbx_seq_one_letter_code
_entity_poly.pdbx_strand_id
1 'polypeptide(L)'
;MIVVHGMELHATTKTVVALDLSHSWLQGPLHSNSSLFKLHALRRINLSFNNFSFSIIPSEFGHLSRKLPNSIGNLNSLSRLALRDCNFVRPLPSSIWNLSQLTYLDLSGNPFTGHVLPSISESLAKLTYLALQSCQFSGELPSSLGNLTRLEVLSEFPEFLKTQDQLRALDLSWNKIESEIPKWFWAIGKTLEFLDLSGNKLHGSFTFPPLFMSISYFFISRSNLTGIIQPSICKWTGLKVLDMSENHFSGTIPQWLVSSLEILNLQGNNFNGSIPHEIFANGDMQNTMRVLDLSHNQFQGRIPQSLINCSKLQVLNLGHNQISDTFPFWLQSLPELQVLPMSMMNKGSEMEVRKALKIFTSIDFSNNKFEGDIPSSICKLQSLIMLNLSSNNFTGTMPSSLGSLSELESMDLSENNLSGRIPQQLANLTFLAYLNLSHNQLVGPIPHGTQLDTFSYSSFRGNPGLCGPSIVKEM
;
A
#
# COMPACT_ATOMS: atom_id res chain seq x y z
N MET A 1 -27.54 21.75 9.67
CA MET A 1 -27.49 20.31 9.32
C MET A 1 -27.37 19.57 10.64
N ILE A 2 -28.27 18.64 10.96
CA ILE A 2 -28.26 17.94 12.25
C ILE A 2 -27.79 16.51 11.95
N VAL A 3 -26.63 16.12 12.48
CA VAL A 3 -26.09 14.76 12.40
C VAL A 3 -26.44 14.08 13.72
N VAL A 4 -27.23 13.01 13.67
CA VAL A 4 -27.51 12.15 14.83
C VAL A 4 -27.09 10.74 14.44
N HIS A 5 -26.13 10.16 15.15
CA HIS A 5 -25.71 8.76 15.00
C HIS A 5 -25.55 8.29 13.53
N GLY A 6 -24.70 8.96 12.76
CA GLY A 6 -24.42 8.58 11.37
C GLY A 6 -25.51 8.93 10.36
N MET A 7 -26.63 9.50 10.80
CA MET A 7 -27.75 9.86 9.94
C MET A 7 -27.74 11.36 9.63
N GLU A 8 -27.86 11.72 8.35
CA GLU A 8 -27.93 13.10 7.87
C GLU A 8 -29.33 13.41 7.33
N LEU A 9 -29.89 14.54 7.79
CA LEU A 9 -31.20 15.03 7.38
C LEU A 9 -31.08 16.22 6.42
N HIS A 10 -31.98 16.25 5.43
CA HIS A 10 -32.18 17.43 4.59
C HIS A 10 -32.56 18.64 5.44
N ALA A 11 -31.96 19.80 5.15
CA ALA A 11 -31.99 20.96 6.03
C ALA A 11 -33.42 21.46 6.34
N THR A 12 -34.31 21.44 5.33
CA THR A 12 -35.67 22.00 5.40
C THR A 12 -36.72 20.93 5.67
N THR A 13 -36.75 19.87 4.88
CA THR A 13 -37.77 18.81 4.95
C THR A 13 -37.55 17.81 6.09
N LYS A 14 -36.37 17.81 6.73
CA LYS A 14 -35.95 16.84 7.75
C LYS A 14 -36.01 15.38 7.30
N THR A 15 -36.08 15.12 6.00
CA THR A 15 -36.02 13.77 5.42
C THR A 15 -34.59 13.24 5.47
N VAL A 16 -34.42 11.93 5.71
CA VAL A 16 -33.09 11.29 5.72
C VAL A 16 -32.48 11.29 4.31
N VAL A 17 -31.26 11.81 4.17
CA VAL A 17 -30.53 11.94 2.89
C VAL A 17 -29.19 11.22 2.88
N ALA A 18 -28.60 10.96 4.04
CA ALA A 18 -27.43 10.09 4.15
C ALA A 18 -27.52 9.22 5.40
N LEU A 19 -26.92 8.03 5.29
CA LEU A 19 -26.76 7.09 6.39
C LEU A 19 -25.34 6.52 6.31
N ASP A 20 -24.51 6.83 7.30
CA ASP A 20 -23.18 6.25 7.50
C ASP A 20 -23.19 5.44 8.79
N LEU A 21 -23.11 4.12 8.64
CA LEU A 21 -23.03 3.16 9.73
C LEU A 21 -21.79 2.29 9.57
N SER A 22 -20.74 2.80 8.92
CA SER A 22 -19.49 2.06 8.77
C SER A 22 -18.85 1.76 10.13
N HIS A 23 -18.12 0.63 10.22
CA HIS A 23 -17.43 0.20 11.45
C HIS A 23 -18.32 0.08 12.71
N SER A 24 -19.63 -0.06 12.53
CA SER A 24 -20.59 -0.05 13.65
C SER A 24 -20.86 -1.45 14.24
N TRP A 25 -20.08 -2.45 13.83
CA TRP A 25 -20.20 -3.87 14.23
C TRP A 25 -21.61 -4.43 14.06
N LEU A 26 -22.36 -3.94 13.07
CA LEU A 26 -23.71 -4.42 12.79
C LEU A 26 -23.66 -5.89 12.36
N GLN A 27 -24.61 -6.68 12.88
CA GLN A 27 -24.75 -8.11 12.62
C GLN A 27 -26.18 -8.47 12.22
N GLY A 28 -26.35 -9.58 11.50
CA GLY A 28 -27.66 -10.09 11.09
C GLY A 28 -28.10 -9.66 9.68
N PRO A 29 -29.21 -10.22 9.18
CA PRO A 29 -29.66 -9.99 7.80
C PRO A 29 -30.27 -8.60 7.57
N LEU A 30 -30.00 -8.03 6.39
CA LEU A 30 -30.75 -6.88 5.87
C LEU A 30 -32.08 -7.36 5.26
N HIS A 31 -33.20 -7.08 5.93
CA HIS A 31 -34.51 -7.53 5.44
C HIS A 31 -35.07 -6.63 4.34
N SER A 32 -35.57 -7.22 3.25
CA SER A 32 -36.16 -6.53 2.09
C SER A 32 -37.33 -5.60 2.42
N ASN A 33 -38.03 -5.85 3.52
CA ASN A 33 -39.17 -5.07 4.02
C ASN A 33 -38.77 -3.98 5.04
N SER A 34 -37.48 -3.81 5.30
CA SER A 34 -36.94 -2.78 6.20
C SER A 34 -37.42 -1.38 5.80
N SER A 35 -37.62 -0.52 6.80
CA SER A 35 -37.92 0.91 6.60
C SER A 35 -36.82 1.64 5.81
N LEU A 36 -35.58 1.12 5.84
CA LEU A 36 -34.46 1.64 5.05
C LEU A 36 -34.80 1.75 3.56
N PHE A 37 -35.40 0.69 2.98
CA PHE A 37 -35.71 0.63 1.55
C PHE A 37 -36.94 1.48 1.15
N LYS A 38 -37.58 2.14 2.11
CA LYS A 38 -38.68 3.11 1.89
C LYS A 38 -38.19 4.56 1.89
N LEU A 39 -36.90 4.80 2.17
CA LEU A 39 -36.32 6.15 2.21
C LEU A 39 -35.97 6.64 0.80
N HIS A 40 -36.99 7.03 0.02
CA HIS A 40 -36.80 7.46 -1.38
C HIS A 40 -35.93 8.72 -1.56
N ALA A 41 -35.76 9.51 -0.50
CA ALA A 41 -34.90 10.71 -0.50
C ALA A 41 -33.43 10.40 -0.17
N LEU A 42 -33.10 9.15 0.16
CA LEU A 42 -31.77 8.72 0.58
C LEU A 42 -30.80 8.77 -0.61
N ARG A 43 -29.68 9.48 -0.44
CA ARG A 43 -28.67 9.73 -1.48
C ARG A 43 -27.36 9.02 -1.21
N ARG A 44 -27.00 8.80 0.06
CA ARG A 44 -25.73 8.17 0.45
C ARG A 44 -25.99 7.08 1.49
N ILE A 45 -25.45 5.89 1.24
CA ILE A 45 -25.39 4.79 2.19
C ILE A 45 -23.93 4.33 2.30
N ASN A 46 -23.41 4.29 3.51
CA ASN A 46 -22.13 3.67 3.85
C ASN A 46 -22.36 2.61 4.93
N LEU A 47 -22.17 1.35 4.58
CA LEU A 47 -22.30 0.21 5.49
C LEU A 47 -20.98 -0.54 5.67
N SER A 48 -19.85 0.01 5.20
CA SER A 48 -18.58 -0.69 5.13
C SER A 48 -18.09 -1.23 6.48
N PHE A 49 -17.38 -2.35 6.46
CA PHE A 49 -16.77 -2.98 7.65
C PHE A 49 -17.79 -3.36 8.74
N ASN A 50 -18.92 -3.95 8.33
CA ASN A 50 -19.90 -4.58 9.20
C ASN A 50 -20.03 -6.08 8.87
N ASN A 51 -20.72 -6.86 9.69
CA ASN A 51 -20.81 -8.32 9.53
C ASN A 51 -22.26 -8.80 9.35
N PHE A 52 -22.82 -8.62 8.16
CA PHE A 52 -24.18 -9.06 7.84
C PHE A 52 -24.28 -10.58 7.57
N SER A 53 -23.20 -11.33 7.78
CA SER A 53 -23.14 -12.78 7.59
C SER A 53 -23.52 -13.60 8.83
N PHE A 54 -23.41 -12.99 10.03
CA PHE A 54 -23.61 -13.72 11.28
C PHE A 54 -25.09 -13.80 11.63
N SER A 55 -25.61 -15.03 11.63
CA SER A 55 -26.86 -15.40 12.29
C SER A 55 -26.54 -16.50 13.30
N ILE A 56 -27.13 -16.42 14.50
CA ILE A 56 -27.05 -17.45 15.55
C ILE A 56 -27.83 -18.72 15.15
N ILE A 57 -28.44 -18.73 13.96
CA ILE A 57 -29.25 -19.82 13.44
C ILE A 57 -28.35 -20.97 12.91
N PRO A 58 -28.63 -22.25 13.27
CA PRO A 58 -27.89 -23.41 12.79
C PRO A 58 -27.70 -23.45 11.28
N SER A 59 -26.55 -23.97 10.83
CA SER A 59 -26.14 -24.07 9.42
C SER A 59 -27.18 -24.71 8.50
N GLU A 60 -28.04 -25.57 9.04
CA GLU A 60 -29.13 -26.28 8.34
C GLU A 60 -30.29 -25.35 7.93
N PHE A 61 -30.47 -24.20 8.62
CA PHE A 61 -31.47 -23.17 8.32
C PHE A 61 -30.86 -21.87 7.78
N GLY A 62 -29.53 -21.76 7.79
CA GLY A 62 -28.76 -20.53 7.50
C GLY A 62 -28.81 -20.02 6.05
N HIS A 63 -29.56 -20.66 5.16
CA HIS A 63 -29.73 -20.25 3.77
C HIS A 63 -30.75 -19.10 3.57
N LEU A 64 -31.48 -18.71 4.62
CA LEU A 64 -32.47 -17.62 4.57
C LEU A 64 -31.80 -16.27 4.90
N SER A 65 -31.55 -15.50 3.82
CA SER A 65 -31.15 -14.09 3.70
C SER A 65 -29.77 -13.64 4.20
N ARG A 66 -28.69 -14.29 3.73
CA ARG A 66 -27.32 -13.74 3.77
C ARG A 66 -26.97 -12.83 2.57
N LYS A 67 -27.97 -12.47 1.75
CA LYS A 67 -27.80 -11.79 0.45
C LYS A 67 -28.18 -10.31 0.56
N LEU A 68 -27.57 -9.47 -0.28
CA LEU A 68 -28.06 -8.11 -0.48
C LEU A 68 -29.50 -8.16 -1.07
N PRO A 69 -30.50 -7.50 -0.47
CA PRO A 69 -31.89 -7.62 -0.93
C PRO A 69 -32.14 -6.97 -2.28
N ASN A 70 -33.01 -7.57 -3.10
CA ASN A 70 -33.49 -6.94 -4.35
C ASN A 70 -34.12 -5.55 -4.13
N SER A 71 -34.66 -5.27 -2.94
CA SER A 71 -35.23 -3.96 -2.59
C SER A 71 -34.21 -2.81 -2.63
N ILE A 72 -32.90 -3.09 -2.67
CA ILE A 72 -31.87 -2.06 -2.84
C ILE A 72 -32.14 -1.20 -4.08
N GLY A 73 -32.64 -1.82 -5.15
CA GLY A 73 -32.99 -1.16 -6.41
C GLY A 73 -34.18 -0.19 -6.33
N ASN A 74 -34.88 -0.11 -5.19
CA ASN A 74 -35.97 0.86 -4.99
C ASN A 74 -35.45 2.26 -4.60
N LEU A 75 -34.16 2.37 -4.25
CA LEU A 75 -33.53 3.60 -3.80
C LEU A 75 -33.09 4.48 -4.98
N ASN A 76 -34.03 4.84 -5.85
CA ASN A 76 -33.75 5.49 -7.14
C ASN A 76 -32.99 6.83 -7.06
N SER A 77 -32.97 7.49 -5.90
CA SER A 77 -32.23 8.73 -5.65
C SER A 77 -30.78 8.51 -5.18
N LEU A 78 -30.39 7.25 -4.96
CA LEU A 78 -29.10 6.90 -4.37
C LEU A 78 -27.98 7.25 -5.36
N SER A 79 -27.04 8.08 -4.91
CA SER A 79 -25.88 8.50 -5.67
C SER A 79 -24.58 7.91 -5.16
N ARG A 80 -24.52 7.47 -3.90
CA ARG A 80 -23.36 6.75 -3.35
C ARG A 80 -23.79 5.52 -2.56
N LEU A 81 -23.19 4.38 -2.90
CA LEU A 81 -23.37 3.11 -2.21
C LEU A 81 -22.00 2.51 -1.88
N ALA A 82 -21.68 2.37 -0.59
CA ALA A 82 -20.47 1.71 -0.11
C ALA A 82 -20.85 0.48 0.73
N LEU A 83 -20.42 -0.70 0.27
CA LEU A 83 -20.69 -2.00 0.87
C LEU A 83 -19.40 -2.77 1.17
N ARG A 84 -18.25 -2.11 1.29
CA ARG A 84 -16.95 -2.77 1.48
C ARG A 84 -16.93 -3.69 2.69
N ASP A 85 -16.34 -4.89 2.54
CA ASP A 85 -16.10 -5.83 3.65
C ASP A 85 -17.35 -6.06 4.52
N CYS A 86 -18.51 -6.21 3.89
CA CYS A 86 -19.80 -6.42 4.56
C CYS A 86 -20.15 -7.90 4.78
N ASN A 87 -19.34 -8.80 4.24
CA ASN A 87 -19.51 -10.25 4.24
C ASN A 87 -20.86 -10.72 3.65
N PHE A 88 -21.36 -10.02 2.62
CA PHE A 88 -22.56 -10.43 1.89
C PHE A 88 -22.32 -11.74 1.13
N VAL A 89 -23.30 -12.64 1.14
CA VAL A 89 -23.25 -13.90 0.39
C VAL A 89 -23.93 -13.74 -0.97
N ARG A 90 -23.34 -14.41 -1.96
CA ARG A 90 -23.73 -14.57 -3.37
C ARG A 90 -25.22 -14.87 -3.64
N PRO A 91 -25.78 -14.47 -4.79
CA PRO A 91 -25.26 -13.53 -5.81
C PRO A 91 -25.64 -12.07 -5.54
N LEU A 92 -25.00 -11.10 -6.23
CA LEU A 92 -25.42 -9.69 -6.22
C LEU A 92 -26.80 -9.53 -6.89
N PRO A 93 -27.78 -8.83 -6.29
CA PRO A 93 -29.11 -8.66 -6.88
C PRO A 93 -29.07 -7.79 -8.15
N SER A 94 -29.73 -8.22 -9.23
CA SER A 94 -29.76 -7.49 -10.50
C SER A 94 -30.44 -6.12 -10.40
N SER A 95 -31.31 -5.91 -9.41
CA SER A 95 -31.97 -4.64 -9.17
C SER A 95 -31.02 -3.52 -8.71
N ILE A 96 -29.78 -3.83 -8.29
CA ILE A 96 -28.77 -2.81 -8.01
C ILE A 96 -28.49 -1.93 -9.24
N TRP A 97 -28.70 -2.48 -10.44
CA TRP A 97 -28.53 -1.77 -11.71
C TRP A 97 -29.70 -0.83 -12.03
N ASN A 98 -30.78 -0.83 -11.25
CA ASN A 98 -31.85 0.17 -11.40
C ASN A 98 -31.45 1.55 -10.84
N LEU A 99 -30.34 1.62 -10.10
CA LEU A 99 -29.86 2.82 -9.41
C LEU A 99 -29.15 3.80 -10.36
N SER A 100 -29.91 4.36 -11.32
CA SER A 100 -29.42 5.23 -12.40
C SER A 100 -28.75 6.56 -11.98
N GLN A 101 -28.77 6.90 -10.67
CA GLN A 101 -28.14 8.11 -10.13
C GLN A 101 -26.77 7.84 -9.49
N LEU A 102 -26.30 6.58 -9.46
CA LEU A 102 -25.04 6.23 -8.83
C LEU A 102 -23.86 6.94 -9.48
N THR A 103 -23.05 7.60 -8.64
CA THR A 103 -21.76 8.20 -8.98
C THR A 103 -20.60 7.52 -8.25
N TYR A 104 -20.89 6.80 -7.17
CA TYR A 104 -19.92 6.06 -6.36
C TYR A 104 -20.48 4.67 -6.00
N LEU A 105 -19.75 3.62 -6.34
CA LEU A 105 -20.07 2.24 -5.99
C LEU A 105 -18.83 1.50 -5.48
N ASP A 106 -18.88 1.03 -4.24
CA ASP A 106 -17.85 0.18 -3.63
C ASP A 106 -18.48 -1.14 -3.18
N LEU A 107 -18.09 -2.23 -3.85
CA LEU A 107 -18.52 -3.60 -3.54
C LEU A 107 -17.39 -4.46 -2.97
N SER A 108 -16.22 -3.86 -2.72
CA SER A 108 -14.98 -4.57 -2.41
C SER A 108 -15.08 -5.49 -1.19
N GLY A 109 -14.27 -6.54 -1.16
CA GLY A 109 -14.20 -7.44 0.00
C GLY A 109 -15.46 -8.26 0.26
N ASN A 110 -16.40 -8.31 -0.68
CA ASN A 110 -17.54 -9.22 -0.63
C ASN A 110 -17.40 -10.31 -1.67
N PRO A 111 -17.76 -11.56 -1.36
CA PRO A 111 -17.70 -12.64 -2.33
C PRO A 111 -18.83 -12.54 -3.37
N PHE A 112 -19.27 -11.38 -3.88
CA PHE A 112 -20.38 -11.29 -4.85
C PHE A 112 -20.12 -12.10 -6.14
N THR A 113 -21.09 -12.92 -6.59
CA THR A 113 -21.13 -13.62 -7.91
C THR A 113 -22.20 -13.00 -8.79
N GLY A 114 -22.11 -13.31 -10.08
CA GLY A 114 -23.13 -13.13 -11.11
C GLY A 114 -22.42 -13.08 -12.45
N HIS A 115 -23.14 -13.33 -13.55
CA HIS A 115 -22.67 -12.88 -14.86
C HIS A 115 -22.53 -11.37 -14.81
N VAL A 116 -21.35 -10.87 -15.13
CA VAL A 116 -21.10 -9.43 -15.20
C VAL A 116 -22.00 -8.84 -16.29
N LEU A 117 -23.11 -8.27 -15.82
CA LEU A 117 -23.92 -7.21 -16.44
C LEU A 117 -24.80 -7.64 -17.63
N PRO A 118 -26.13 -7.45 -17.56
CA PRO A 118 -26.91 -7.20 -18.77
C PRO A 118 -26.39 -5.90 -19.41
N SER A 119 -26.66 -5.72 -20.70
CA SER A 119 -26.23 -4.64 -21.62
C SER A 119 -26.62 -3.19 -21.23
N ILE A 120 -26.73 -2.88 -19.94
CA ILE A 120 -27.27 -1.62 -19.41
C ILE A 120 -26.13 -0.63 -19.15
N SER A 121 -25.35 -0.32 -20.19
CA SER A 121 -24.35 0.76 -20.17
C SER A 121 -24.96 2.10 -19.75
N GLU A 122 -26.24 2.33 -20.04
CA GLU A 122 -26.96 3.56 -19.70
C GLU A 122 -27.18 3.76 -18.19
N SER A 123 -27.32 2.68 -17.40
CA SER A 123 -27.63 2.79 -15.97
C SER A 123 -26.44 3.26 -15.11
N LEU A 124 -25.23 3.04 -15.59
CA LEU A 124 -23.98 3.38 -14.91
C LEU A 124 -23.27 4.59 -15.53
N ALA A 125 -23.89 5.27 -16.50
CA ALA A 125 -23.26 6.37 -17.25
C ALA A 125 -22.80 7.56 -16.37
N LYS A 126 -23.31 7.66 -15.14
CA LYS A 126 -22.94 8.72 -14.17
C LYS A 126 -21.82 8.31 -13.20
N LEU A 127 -21.32 7.07 -13.30
CA LEU A 127 -20.37 6.53 -12.33
C LEU A 127 -19.01 7.21 -12.46
N THR A 128 -18.46 7.65 -11.33
CA THR A 128 -17.14 8.32 -11.24
C THR A 128 -16.15 7.54 -10.38
N TYR A 129 -16.65 6.65 -9.52
CA TYR A 129 -15.86 5.79 -8.65
C TYR A 129 -16.43 4.37 -8.68
N LEU A 130 -15.56 3.39 -8.92
CA LEU A 130 -15.89 1.97 -8.89
C LEU A 130 -14.78 1.17 -8.21
N ALA A 131 -15.14 0.43 -7.16
CA ALA A 131 -14.25 -0.52 -6.51
C ALA A 131 -14.85 -1.93 -6.51
N LEU A 132 -14.11 -2.87 -7.12
CA LEU A 132 -14.45 -4.29 -7.23
C LEU A 132 -13.33 -5.19 -6.65
N GLN A 133 -12.48 -4.63 -5.80
CA GLN A 133 -11.38 -5.35 -5.15
C GLN A 133 -11.89 -6.61 -4.44
N SER A 134 -11.16 -7.73 -4.57
CA SER A 134 -11.45 -8.99 -3.87
C SER A 134 -12.90 -9.50 -4.04
N CYS A 135 -13.56 -9.15 -5.16
CA CYS A 135 -14.85 -9.71 -5.53
C CYS A 135 -14.68 -11.04 -6.25
N GLN A 136 -15.76 -11.80 -6.46
CA GLN A 136 -15.67 -13.05 -7.23
C GLN A 136 -16.73 -13.16 -8.32
N PHE A 137 -17.03 -12.03 -8.97
CA PHE A 137 -17.86 -11.97 -10.18
C PHE A 137 -17.32 -12.91 -11.26
N SER A 138 -18.19 -13.38 -12.16
CA SER A 138 -17.84 -14.39 -13.17
C SER A 138 -18.41 -14.02 -14.55
N GLY A 139 -17.85 -14.54 -15.65
CA GLY A 139 -18.45 -14.47 -16.98
C GLY A 139 -17.49 -14.92 -18.09
N GLU A 140 -17.98 -15.73 -19.04
CA GLU A 140 -17.27 -16.15 -20.25
C GLU A 140 -18.15 -15.94 -21.51
N LEU A 141 -17.48 -15.82 -22.66
CA LEU A 141 -18.01 -15.72 -24.03
C LEU A 141 -19.03 -16.82 -24.40
N PRO A 142 -20.09 -16.55 -25.19
CA PRO A 142 -20.91 -17.60 -25.78
C PRO A 142 -20.29 -18.08 -27.10
N SER A 143 -20.15 -19.40 -27.29
CA SER A 143 -20.18 -19.99 -28.64
C SER A 143 -20.26 -21.51 -28.58
N SER A 144 -21.45 -22.09 -28.63
CA SER A 144 -21.68 -23.53 -28.91
C SER A 144 -20.98 -24.60 -28.04
N LEU A 145 -20.21 -24.27 -27.00
CA LEU A 145 -19.44 -25.25 -26.24
C LEU A 145 -20.17 -25.76 -25.00
N GLY A 146 -20.47 -27.04 -25.02
CA GLY A 146 -21.00 -27.78 -23.90
C GLY A 146 -20.00 -28.05 -22.77
N ASN A 147 -20.60 -28.22 -21.59
CA ASN A 147 -20.17 -29.06 -20.48
C ASN A 147 -18.70 -28.97 -20.02
N LEU A 148 -18.36 -27.96 -19.21
CA LEU A 148 -17.43 -28.14 -18.08
C LEU A 148 -17.79 -27.19 -16.93
N THR A 149 -17.90 -27.77 -15.74
CA THR A 149 -18.07 -27.13 -14.44
C THR A 149 -16.80 -26.39 -14.02
N ARG A 150 -16.79 -25.05 -14.02
CA ARG A 150 -15.84 -24.23 -13.22
C ARG A 150 -16.40 -22.81 -13.04
N LEU A 151 -16.66 -22.44 -11.78
CA LEU A 151 -17.03 -21.09 -11.35
C LEU A 151 -15.74 -20.28 -11.23
N GLU A 152 -15.48 -19.36 -12.15
CA GLU A 152 -14.27 -18.52 -12.08
C GLU A 152 -14.57 -17.06 -11.69
N VAL A 153 -13.62 -16.51 -10.95
CA VAL A 153 -13.55 -15.15 -10.39
C VAL A 153 -13.37 -14.13 -11.52
N LEU A 154 -13.34 -12.81 -11.26
CA LEU A 154 -13.10 -11.80 -12.29
C LEU A 154 -11.74 -12.09 -12.95
N SER A 155 -11.79 -12.72 -14.12
CA SER A 155 -10.66 -13.30 -14.86
C SER A 155 -10.29 -12.51 -16.12
N GLU A 156 -11.17 -11.60 -16.54
CA GLU A 156 -10.98 -10.71 -17.68
C GLU A 156 -11.35 -9.26 -17.31
N PHE A 157 -10.85 -8.30 -18.09
CA PHE A 157 -11.25 -6.90 -17.96
C PHE A 157 -12.73 -6.72 -18.32
N PRO A 158 -13.54 -6.07 -17.46
CA PRO A 158 -14.96 -5.91 -17.74
C PRO A 158 -15.26 -5.04 -18.98
N GLU A 159 -15.94 -5.63 -19.96
CA GLU A 159 -16.25 -4.99 -21.25
C GLU A 159 -17.08 -3.69 -21.15
N PHE A 160 -17.92 -3.56 -20.11
CA PHE A 160 -18.71 -2.34 -19.89
C PHE A 160 -17.85 -1.09 -19.66
N LEU A 161 -16.58 -1.26 -19.25
CA LEU A 161 -15.64 -0.16 -19.08
C LEU A 161 -15.39 0.58 -20.41
N LYS A 162 -15.60 -0.08 -21.56
CA LYS A 162 -15.48 0.55 -22.89
C LYS A 162 -16.40 1.76 -23.06
N THR A 163 -17.52 1.82 -22.35
CA THR A 163 -18.47 2.93 -22.46
C THR A 163 -18.28 3.97 -21.35
N GLN A 164 -17.27 3.82 -20.49
CA GLN A 164 -17.07 4.70 -19.34
C GLN A 164 -16.00 5.75 -19.63
N ASP A 165 -16.41 7.01 -19.80
CA ASP A 165 -15.50 8.13 -20.10
C ASP A 165 -15.39 9.16 -18.96
N GLN A 166 -16.19 9.03 -17.89
CA GLN A 166 -16.21 9.90 -16.72
C GLN A 166 -15.56 9.30 -15.45
N LEU A 167 -14.99 8.10 -15.54
CA LEU A 167 -14.38 7.44 -14.38
C LEU A 167 -13.17 8.21 -13.89
N ARG A 168 -13.18 8.58 -12.60
CA ARG A 168 -12.06 9.23 -11.90
C ARG A 168 -11.26 8.25 -11.05
N ALA A 169 -11.89 7.20 -10.56
CA ALA A 169 -11.22 6.16 -9.77
C ALA A 169 -11.74 4.77 -10.14
N LEU A 170 -10.80 3.86 -10.38
CA LEU A 170 -11.06 2.46 -10.69
C LEU A 170 -10.13 1.56 -9.88
N ASP A 171 -10.72 0.63 -9.11
CA ASP A 171 -9.98 -0.38 -8.37
C ASP A 171 -10.46 -1.78 -8.79
N LEU A 172 -9.57 -2.50 -9.47
CA LEU A 172 -9.73 -3.90 -9.90
C LEU A 172 -8.70 -4.81 -9.19
N SER A 173 -8.06 -4.34 -8.12
CA SER A 173 -6.98 -5.06 -7.45
C SER A 173 -7.46 -6.37 -6.80
N TRP A 174 -6.52 -7.29 -6.56
CA TRP A 174 -6.74 -8.56 -5.86
C TRP A 174 -7.89 -9.40 -6.45
N ASN A 175 -7.96 -9.43 -7.78
CA ASN A 175 -8.84 -10.30 -8.56
C ASN A 175 -8.02 -11.43 -9.22
N LYS A 176 -8.58 -12.12 -10.22
CA LYS A 176 -7.89 -13.20 -10.95
C LYS A 176 -7.70 -12.87 -12.43
N ILE A 177 -7.61 -11.58 -12.78
CA ILE A 177 -7.50 -11.16 -14.18
C ILE A 177 -6.21 -11.74 -14.75
N GLU A 178 -6.33 -12.63 -15.73
CA GLU A 178 -5.22 -13.41 -16.31
C GLU A 178 -5.14 -13.13 -17.82
N SER A 179 -4.74 -11.91 -18.16
CA SER A 179 -4.60 -11.47 -19.54
C SER A 179 -3.54 -10.37 -19.68
N GLU A 180 -3.15 -10.08 -20.92
CA GLU A 180 -2.55 -8.77 -21.22
C GLU A 180 -3.58 -7.65 -21.00
N ILE A 181 -3.11 -6.43 -20.72
CA ILE A 181 -4.00 -5.29 -20.59
C ILE A 181 -4.45 -4.86 -22.00
N PRO A 182 -5.74 -4.97 -22.33
CA PRO A 182 -6.18 -4.79 -23.70
C PRO A 182 -6.11 -3.32 -24.10
N LYS A 183 -5.75 -3.05 -25.36
CA LYS A 183 -5.57 -1.68 -25.87
C LYS A 183 -6.79 -0.78 -25.65
N TRP A 184 -7.99 -1.34 -25.71
CA TRP A 184 -9.23 -0.60 -25.47
C TRP A 184 -9.32 -0.06 -24.04
N PHE A 185 -8.72 -0.74 -23.06
CA PHE A 185 -8.76 -0.34 -21.65
C PHE A 185 -8.15 1.04 -21.45
N TRP A 186 -7.12 1.37 -22.24
CA TRP A 186 -6.47 2.67 -22.17
C TRP A 186 -7.35 3.85 -22.61
N ALA A 187 -8.48 3.60 -23.28
CA ALA A 187 -9.40 4.65 -23.67
C ALA A 187 -10.13 5.30 -22.48
N ILE A 188 -10.23 4.61 -21.34
CA ILE A 188 -10.94 5.11 -20.13
C ILE A 188 -10.13 6.16 -19.37
N GLY A 189 -8.83 6.30 -19.67
CA GLY A 189 -7.89 7.07 -18.87
C GLY A 189 -7.99 8.59 -18.95
N LYS A 190 -8.89 9.15 -19.77
CA LYS A 190 -8.99 10.60 -20.00
C LYS A 190 -9.29 11.39 -18.72
N THR A 191 -10.09 10.83 -17.84
CA THR A 191 -10.58 11.47 -16.60
C THR A 191 -10.06 10.75 -15.34
N LEU A 192 -9.30 9.67 -15.52
CA LEU A 192 -8.89 8.78 -14.45
C LEU A 192 -7.74 9.37 -13.62
N GLU A 193 -7.95 9.47 -12.32
CA GLU A 193 -7.01 10.02 -11.33
C GLU A 193 -6.41 8.92 -10.43
N PHE A 194 -7.17 7.84 -10.23
CA PHE A 194 -6.75 6.67 -9.45
C PHE A 194 -7.01 5.41 -10.25
N LEU A 195 -5.99 4.56 -10.38
CA LEU A 195 -6.11 3.22 -10.94
C LEU A 195 -5.30 2.23 -10.11
N ASP A 196 -5.98 1.18 -9.63
CA ASP A 196 -5.34 0.04 -9.01
C ASP A 196 -5.68 -1.25 -9.74
N LEU A 197 -4.65 -1.91 -10.28
CA LEU A 197 -4.71 -3.20 -10.97
C LEU A 197 -3.93 -4.28 -10.21
N SER A 198 -3.43 -3.98 -9.01
CA SER A 198 -2.48 -4.80 -8.28
C SER A 198 -3.01 -6.18 -7.91
N GLY A 199 -2.15 -7.17 -7.71
CA GLY A 199 -2.55 -8.49 -7.19
C GLY A 199 -3.45 -9.27 -8.16
N ASN A 200 -3.26 -9.08 -9.47
CA ASN A 200 -3.86 -9.87 -10.54
C ASN A 200 -2.79 -10.76 -11.21
N LYS A 201 -3.18 -11.56 -12.19
CA LYS A 201 -2.25 -12.37 -13.00
C LYS A 201 -1.96 -11.71 -14.36
N LEU A 202 -1.87 -10.38 -14.37
CA LEU A 202 -1.60 -9.63 -15.60
C LEU A 202 -0.22 -9.99 -16.14
N HIS A 203 -0.10 -10.14 -17.45
CA HIS A 203 1.17 -10.49 -18.09
C HIS A 203 1.38 -9.67 -19.38
N GLY A 204 2.51 -9.90 -20.05
CA GLY A 204 2.89 -9.18 -21.27
C GLY A 204 3.72 -7.93 -20.99
N SER A 205 4.08 -7.22 -22.05
CA SER A 205 4.90 -6.01 -21.96
C SER A 205 4.01 -4.80 -21.67
N PHE A 206 4.21 -4.17 -20.53
CA PHE A 206 3.46 -2.98 -20.16
C PHE A 206 3.99 -1.76 -20.91
N THR A 207 3.06 -0.93 -21.37
CA THR A 207 3.37 0.35 -22.02
C THR A 207 2.59 1.45 -21.33
N PHE A 208 3.26 2.57 -21.00
CA PHE A 208 2.56 3.70 -20.37
C PHE A 208 1.61 4.37 -21.38
N PRO A 209 0.29 4.31 -21.17
CA PRO A 209 -0.68 4.90 -22.09
C PRO A 209 -0.60 6.44 -22.09
N PRO A 210 -0.60 7.09 -23.25
CA PRO A 210 -0.46 8.55 -23.35
C PRO A 210 -1.73 9.32 -22.94
N LEU A 211 -2.89 8.65 -22.86
CA LEU A 211 -4.18 9.28 -22.56
C LEU A 211 -4.42 9.55 -21.07
N PHE A 212 -3.56 9.03 -20.18
CA PHE A 212 -3.69 9.10 -18.73
C PHE A 212 -3.09 10.41 -18.18
N MET A 213 -3.52 11.55 -18.71
CA MET A 213 -2.94 12.85 -18.34
C MET A 213 -3.38 13.31 -16.94
N SER A 214 -4.50 12.79 -16.43
CA SER A 214 -5.05 13.12 -15.11
C SER A 214 -4.60 12.19 -13.98
N ILE A 215 -3.87 11.12 -14.30
CA ILE A 215 -3.53 10.08 -13.31
C ILE A 215 -2.61 10.66 -12.23
N SER A 216 -3.00 10.44 -10.98
CA SER A 216 -2.26 10.87 -9.79
C SER A 216 -1.76 9.67 -8.98
N TYR A 217 -2.51 8.58 -8.98
CA TYR A 217 -2.21 7.36 -8.24
C TYR A 217 -2.34 6.16 -9.16
N PHE A 218 -1.24 5.45 -9.38
CA PHE A 218 -1.19 4.31 -10.28
C PHE A 218 -0.50 3.13 -9.60
N PHE A 219 -1.25 2.04 -9.43
CA PHE A 219 -0.79 0.83 -8.79
C PHE A 219 -0.98 -0.36 -9.75
N ILE A 220 0.11 -1.08 -10.00
CA ILE A 220 0.14 -2.26 -10.86
C ILE A 220 1.03 -3.35 -10.26
N SER A 221 1.07 -3.40 -8.93
CA SER A 221 1.98 -4.28 -8.20
C SER A 221 1.52 -5.75 -8.23
N ARG A 222 2.42 -6.68 -7.89
CA ARG A 222 2.10 -8.11 -7.71
C ARG A 222 1.41 -8.69 -8.94
N SER A 223 2.10 -8.68 -10.07
CA SER A 223 1.64 -9.22 -11.36
C SER A 223 2.83 -9.84 -12.11
N ASN A 224 2.60 -10.34 -13.33
CA ASN A 224 3.61 -10.98 -14.17
C ASN A 224 4.02 -10.07 -15.36
N LEU A 225 4.01 -8.75 -15.16
CA LEU A 225 4.28 -7.78 -16.22
C LEU A 225 5.78 -7.64 -16.49
N THR A 226 6.10 -7.39 -17.75
CA THR A 226 7.46 -7.17 -18.24
C THR A 226 7.56 -5.81 -18.92
N GLY A 227 8.77 -5.42 -19.32
CA GLY A 227 9.03 -4.19 -20.07
C GLY A 227 10.00 -3.27 -19.35
N ILE A 228 10.00 -2.00 -19.75
CA ILE A 228 10.87 -0.94 -19.21
C ILE A 228 10.03 0.31 -18.93
N ILE A 229 10.55 1.25 -18.15
CA ILE A 229 9.92 2.57 -17.98
C ILE A 229 10.13 3.40 -19.27
N GLN A 230 9.10 3.47 -20.12
CA GLN A 230 9.19 4.21 -21.39
C GLN A 230 9.00 5.73 -21.21
N PRO A 231 9.54 6.58 -22.11
CA PRO A 231 9.41 8.04 -22.04
C PRO A 231 7.96 8.59 -22.04
N SER A 232 6.97 7.80 -22.44
CA SER A 232 5.57 8.22 -22.42
C SER A 232 5.06 8.54 -21.00
N ILE A 233 5.69 8.02 -19.95
CA ILE A 233 5.38 8.38 -18.56
C ILE A 233 5.50 9.88 -18.28
N CYS A 234 6.33 10.62 -19.04
CA CYS A 234 6.46 12.08 -18.91
C CYS A 234 5.16 12.83 -19.21
N LYS A 235 4.16 12.18 -19.83
CA LYS A 235 2.82 12.75 -20.04
C LYS A 235 1.98 12.74 -18.75
N TRP A 236 2.37 11.98 -17.74
CA TRP A 236 1.67 11.86 -16.47
C TRP A 236 2.18 12.91 -15.49
N THR A 237 2.02 14.19 -15.85
CA THR A 237 2.61 15.32 -15.09
C THR A 237 2.04 15.48 -13.68
N GLY A 238 0.83 14.96 -13.44
CA GLY A 238 0.17 14.94 -12.13
C GLY A 238 0.49 13.72 -11.26
N LEU A 239 1.35 12.79 -11.71
CA LEU A 239 1.61 11.54 -11.00
C LEU A 239 2.30 11.78 -9.65
N LYS A 240 1.68 11.30 -8.58
CA LYS A 240 2.19 11.39 -7.19
C LYS A 240 2.63 10.05 -6.65
N VAL A 241 1.90 8.99 -6.97
CA VAL A 241 2.18 7.64 -6.50
C VAL A 241 2.30 6.71 -7.69
N LEU A 242 3.45 6.05 -7.79
CA LEU A 242 3.71 4.99 -8.74
C LEU A 242 4.16 3.75 -7.98
N ASP A 243 3.33 2.71 -8.03
CA ASP A 243 3.68 1.40 -7.52
C ASP A 243 3.67 0.37 -8.65
N MET A 244 4.86 -0.12 -9.00
CA MET A 244 5.08 -1.17 -10.00
C MET A 244 5.77 -2.39 -9.37
N SER A 245 5.71 -2.52 -8.04
CA SER A 245 6.44 -3.54 -7.29
C SER A 245 6.00 -4.97 -7.60
N GLU A 246 6.86 -5.94 -7.29
CA GLU A 246 6.60 -7.38 -7.46
C GLU A 246 6.11 -7.73 -8.88
N ASN A 247 6.95 -7.43 -9.87
CA ASN A 247 6.74 -7.72 -11.29
C ASN A 247 8.08 -8.17 -11.92
N HIS A 248 8.15 -8.21 -13.26
CA HIS A 248 9.36 -8.53 -14.03
C HIS A 248 9.82 -7.35 -14.91
N PHE A 249 9.63 -6.11 -14.44
CA PHE A 249 10.14 -4.92 -15.12
C PHE A 249 11.68 -4.89 -15.11
N SER A 250 12.27 -4.36 -16.18
CA SER A 250 13.72 -4.34 -16.38
C SER A 250 14.19 -2.99 -16.92
N GLY A 251 15.50 -2.89 -17.19
CA GLY A 251 16.13 -1.66 -17.67
C GLY A 251 16.49 -0.71 -16.54
N THR A 252 16.79 0.54 -16.87
CA THR A 252 17.22 1.57 -15.91
C THR A 252 16.07 2.50 -15.54
N ILE A 253 16.18 3.19 -14.40
CA ILE A 253 15.32 4.34 -14.11
C ILE A 253 15.73 5.48 -15.06
N PRO A 254 14.80 6.03 -15.87
CA PRO A 254 15.13 7.13 -16.76
C PRO A 254 15.37 8.41 -15.97
N GLN A 255 16.37 9.20 -16.39
CA GLN A 255 16.74 10.48 -15.76
C GLN A 255 15.60 11.51 -15.72
N TRP A 256 14.61 11.39 -16.60
CA TRP A 256 13.46 12.28 -16.73
C TRP A 256 12.19 11.74 -16.06
N LEU A 257 12.31 10.71 -15.21
CA LEU A 257 11.15 10.23 -14.44
C LEU A 257 10.51 11.39 -13.67
N VAL A 258 9.18 11.41 -13.67
CA VAL A 258 8.35 12.54 -13.21
C VAL A 258 8.80 13.06 -11.84
N SER A 259 9.07 14.36 -11.77
CA SER A 259 9.65 15.05 -10.61
C SER A 259 8.67 15.36 -9.47
N SER A 260 7.37 15.15 -9.68
CA SER A 260 6.29 15.41 -8.70
C SER A 260 5.93 14.20 -7.84
N LEU A 261 6.68 13.10 -7.95
CA LEU A 261 6.43 11.88 -7.18
C LEU A 261 6.56 12.13 -5.67
N GLU A 262 5.59 11.63 -4.92
CA GLU A 262 5.62 11.50 -3.46
C GLU A 262 6.04 10.09 -3.05
N ILE A 263 5.61 9.07 -3.83
CA ILE A 263 5.93 7.66 -3.59
C ILE A 263 6.36 7.02 -4.90
N LEU A 264 7.55 6.42 -4.88
CA LEU A 264 8.05 5.56 -5.94
C LEU A 264 8.36 4.19 -5.34
N ASN A 265 7.57 3.18 -5.72
CA ASN A 265 7.79 1.80 -5.33
C ASN A 265 8.04 0.93 -6.58
N LEU A 266 9.30 0.52 -6.75
CA LEU A 266 9.77 -0.37 -7.81
C LEU A 266 10.27 -1.70 -7.25
N GLN A 267 9.97 -1.99 -5.98
CA GLN A 267 10.48 -3.14 -5.24
C GLN A 267 10.23 -4.46 -5.98
N GLY A 268 11.14 -5.43 -5.88
CA GLY A 268 10.92 -6.79 -6.39
C GLY A 268 10.76 -6.86 -7.90
N ASN A 269 11.72 -6.30 -8.63
CA ASN A 269 11.76 -6.29 -10.10
C ASN A 269 13.16 -6.66 -10.61
N ASN A 270 13.40 -6.51 -11.92
CA ASN A 270 14.66 -6.74 -12.60
C ASN A 270 15.33 -5.42 -13.05
N PHE A 271 15.05 -4.29 -12.40
CA PHE A 271 15.69 -3.01 -12.73
C PHE A 271 17.19 -3.03 -12.42
N ASN A 272 17.99 -2.35 -13.23
CA ASN A 272 19.44 -2.33 -13.13
C ASN A 272 20.03 -0.93 -13.37
N GLY A 273 21.37 -0.86 -13.38
CA GLY A 273 22.10 0.39 -13.57
C GLY A 273 22.17 1.24 -12.29
N SER A 274 22.63 2.48 -12.43
CA SER A 274 22.70 3.42 -11.31
C SER A 274 21.38 4.14 -11.08
N ILE A 275 21.12 4.53 -9.85
CA ILE A 275 20.01 5.43 -9.52
C ILE A 275 20.37 6.83 -10.08
N PRO A 276 19.58 7.38 -11.03
CA PRO A 276 19.89 8.66 -11.66
C PRO A 276 19.79 9.79 -10.63
N HIS A 277 20.69 10.77 -10.71
CA HIS A 277 20.69 11.91 -9.79
C HIS A 277 19.60 12.94 -10.15
N GLU A 278 19.20 12.96 -11.42
CA GLU A 278 18.27 13.89 -12.05
C GLU A 278 16.85 13.79 -11.47
N ILE A 279 16.41 12.59 -11.09
CA ILE A 279 15.06 12.36 -10.54
C ILE A 279 14.88 12.99 -9.15
N PHE A 280 15.97 13.36 -8.50
CA PHE A 280 15.98 14.08 -7.22
C PHE A 280 16.38 15.56 -7.40
N ALA A 281 16.92 15.91 -8.57
CA ALA A 281 17.36 17.25 -8.91
C ALA A 281 16.17 18.09 -9.42
N ASN A 282 15.30 18.49 -8.50
CA ASN A 282 14.36 19.58 -8.76
C ASN A 282 15.06 20.87 -8.35
N GLY A 283 15.17 21.86 -9.25
CA GLY A 283 15.80 23.16 -8.99
C GLY A 283 15.10 23.95 -7.85
N ASP A 284 14.59 25.15 -8.12
CA ASP A 284 14.00 26.02 -7.08
C ASP A 284 12.68 25.50 -6.46
N MET A 285 12.16 24.35 -6.91
CA MET A 285 10.96 23.71 -6.36
C MET A 285 11.32 22.55 -5.43
N GLN A 286 10.85 22.61 -4.19
CA GLN A 286 11.11 21.61 -3.16
C GLN A 286 10.58 20.23 -3.58
N ASN A 287 11.48 19.23 -3.64
CA ASN A 287 11.13 17.85 -4.00
C ASN A 287 10.12 17.27 -2.99
N THR A 288 9.11 16.57 -3.50
CA THR A 288 7.95 16.08 -2.73
C THR A 288 8.08 14.63 -2.27
N MET A 289 9.16 13.92 -2.65
CA MET A 289 9.35 12.51 -2.37
C MET A 289 9.38 12.23 -0.87
N ARG A 290 8.61 11.20 -0.47
CA ARG A 290 8.46 10.71 0.90
C ARG A 290 8.91 9.26 1.04
N VAL A 291 8.61 8.45 0.03
CA VAL A 291 8.90 7.02 0.01
C VAL A 291 9.63 6.69 -1.29
N LEU A 292 10.83 6.15 -1.12
CA LEU A 292 11.59 5.54 -2.20
C LEU A 292 11.87 4.09 -1.83
N ASP A 293 11.19 3.16 -2.50
CA ASP A 293 11.47 1.72 -2.38
C ASP A 293 11.94 1.16 -3.71
N LEU A 294 13.23 0.83 -3.75
CA LEU A 294 13.92 0.23 -4.89
C LEU A 294 14.44 -1.17 -4.54
N SER A 295 14.00 -1.74 -3.43
CA SER A 295 14.56 -2.98 -2.90
C SER A 295 14.31 -4.19 -3.80
N HIS A 296 15.09 -5.25 -3.62
CA HIS A 296 14.99 -6.48 -4.43
C HIS A 296 15.06 -6.20 -5.94
N ASN A 297 16.14 -5.55 -6.37
CA ASN A 297 16.45 -5.24 -7.77
C ASN A 297 17.95 -5.52 -8.05
N GLN A 298 18.48 -4.99 -9.15
CA GLN A 298 19.88 -5.12 -9.57
C GLN A 298 20.56 -3.74 -9.68
N PHE A 299 20.13 -2.75 -8.89
CA PHE A 299 20.75 -1.42 -8.88
C PHE A 299 22.20 -1.49 -8.39
N GLN A 300 23.07 -0.70 -9.01
CA GLN A 300 24.51 -0.69 -8.76
C GLN A 300 25.05 0.75 -8.63
N GLY A 301 26.32 0.86 -8.27
CA GLY A 301 26.99 2.16 -8.09
C GLY A 301 26.67 2.78 -6.74
N ARG A 302 26.79 4.11 -6.65
CA ARG A 302 26.62 4.89 -5.43
C ARG A 302 25.22 5.49 -5.31
N ILE A 303 24.81 5.80 -4.10
CA ILE A 303 23.57 6.55 -3.86
C ILE A 303 23.80 8.02 -4.28
N PRO A 304 22.95 8.60 -5.15
CA PRO A 304 23.15 9.96 -5.62
C PRO A 304 22.93 10.97 -4.48
N GLN A 305 23.90 11.87 -4.30
CA GLN A 305 23.84 12.91 -3.26
C GLN A 305 22.65 13.86 -3.43
N SER A 306 22.08 13.97 -4.62
CA SER A 306 20.89 14.80 -4.88
C SER A 306 19.66 14.36 -4.09
N LEU A 307 19.63 13.16 -3.50
CA LEU A 307 18.62 12.74 -2.52
C LEU A 307 18.53 13.67 -1.30
N ILE A 308 19.59 14.46 -1.01
CA ILE A 308 19.53 15.51 0.00
C ILE A 308 18.42 16.55 -0.26
N ASN A 309 17.99 16.71 -1.52
CA ASN A 309 16.94 17.63 -1.92
C ASN A 309 15.54 17.11 -1.57
N CYS A 310 15.40 15.81 -1.30
CA CYS A 310 14.15 15.17 -0.89
C CYS A 310 13.86 15.44 0.59
N SER A 311 13.64 16.72 0.93
CA SER A 311 13.45 17.16 2.32
C SER A 311 12.28 16.49 3.06
N LYS A 312 11.33 15.89 2.33
CA LYS A 312 10.17 15.17 2.89
C LYS A 312 10.37 13.65 3.00
N LEU A 313 11.57 13.14 2.71
CA LEU A 313 11.86 11.71 2.67
C LEU A 313 11.77 11.09 4.08
N GLN A 314 10.98 10.01 4.19
CA GLN A 314 10.70 9.28 5.42
C GLN A 314 11.10 7.81 5.31
N VAL A 315 10.87 7.20 4.14
CA VAL A 315 11.24 5.81 3.84
C VAL A 315 12.27 5.81 2.72
N LEU A 316 13.43 5.23 3.01
CA LEU A 316 14.47 4.93 2.03
C LEU A 316 14.81 3.44 2.11
N ASN A 317 14.28 2.66 1.18
CA ASN A 317 14.52 1.23 1.09
C ASN A 317 15.28 0.89 -0.20
N LEU A 318 16.55 0.54 -0.05
CA LEU A 318 17.45 0.13 -1.12
C LEU A 318 17.96 -1.31 -0.91
N GLY A 319 17.35 -2.06 0.00
CA GLY A 319 17.78 -3.40 0.38
C GLY A 319 17.80 -4.38 -0.81
N HIS A 320 18.61 -5.44 -0.74
CA HIS A 320 18.70 -6.48 -1.78
C HIS A 320 18.99 -5.90 -3.18
N ASN A 321 20.14 -5.25 -3.32
CA ASN A 321 20.64 -4.71 -4.58
C ASN A 321 22.15 -5.02 -4.73
N GLN A 322 22.83 -4.35 -5.67
CA GLN A 322 24.27 -4.45 -5.90
C GLN A 322 24.97 -3.10 -5.65
N ILE A 323 24.40 -2.25 -4.79
CA ILE A 323 24.92 -0.91 -4.49
C ILE A 323 26.25 -1.06 -3.76
N SER A 324 27.25 -0.31 -4.20
CA SER A 324 28.59 -0.28 -3.62
C SER A 324 28.93 1.16 -3.29
N ASP A 325 28.89 1.48 -2.01
CA ASP A 325 29.07 2.83 -1.49
C ASP A 325 29.53 2.77 -0.02
N THR A 326 29.76 3.92 0.58
CA THR A 326 29.89 4.07 2.03
C THR A 326 28.56 4.54 2.62
N PHE A 327 28.44 4.53 3.95
CA PHE A 327 27.24 5.09 4.59
C PHE A 327 27.06 6.58 4.18
N PRO A 328 25.91 6.96 3.57
CA PRO A 328 25.71 8.32 3.05
C PRO A 328 25.58 9.35 4.16
N PHE A 329 26.65 10.12 4.40
CA PHE A 329 26.69 11.13 5.47
C PHE A 329 25.65 12.25 5.31
N TRP A 330 25.15 12.49 4.09
CA TRP A 330 24.15 13.52 3.81
C TRP A 330 22.74 13.17 4.30
N LEU A 331 22.46 11.90 4.67
CA LEU A 331 21.18 11.53 5.30
C LEU A 331 20.90 12.36 6.55
N GLN A 332 21.96 12.73 7.27
CA GLN A 332 21.88 13.55 8.48
C GLN A 332 21.32 14.97 8.23
N SER A 333 21.20 15.39 6.97
CA SER A 333 20.71 16.71 6.57
C SER A 333 19.22 16.70 6.24
N LEU A 334 18.58 15.53 6.15
CA LEU A 334 17.15 15.40 5.83
C LEU A 334 16.31 15.73 7.07
N PRO A 335 15.41 16.73 7.01
CA PRO A 335 14.75 17.25 8.20
C PRO A 335 13.70 16.29 8.77
N GLU A 336 12.93 15.58 7.93
CA GLU A 336 11.94 14.62 8.43
C GLU A 336 12.58 13.44 9.19
N LEU A 337 13.81 13.04 8.84
CA LEU A 337 14.56 12.02 9.58
C LEU A 337 15.11 12.53 10.93
N GLN A 338 15.19 13.86 11.13
CA GLN A 338 15.77 14.50 12.32
C GLN A 338 14.73 14.98 13.34
N VAL A 339 13.49 15.28 12.91
CA VAL A 339 12.50 15.94 13.78
C VAL A 339 11.71 14.93 14.61
N LEU A 340 12.00 14.87 15.91
CA LEU A 340 11.17 14.17 16.88
C LEU A 340 9.72 14.70 16.78
N PRO A 341 8.72 13.82 16.63
CA PRO A 341 7.38 14.28 16.32
C PRO A 341 6.75 14.98 17.53
N MET A 342 6.55 16.30 17.44
CA MET A 342 5.73 17.02 18.40
C MET A 342 4.31 16.41 18.40
N SER A 343 3.82 16.00 19.58
CA SER A 343 2.44 15.56 19.72
C SER A 343 1.51 16.71 19.34
N MET A 344 0.82 16.62 18.21
CA MET A 344 -0.19 17.59 17.83
C MET A 344 -1.59 16.99 17.89
N MET A 345 -2.39 17.58 18.76
CA MET A 345 -3.81 17.31 18.90
C MET A 345 -4.58 17.66 17.61
N ASN A 346 -5.35 16.67 17.16
CA ASN A 346 -6.66 16.77 16.53
C ASN A 346 -6.82 17.56 15.20
N LYS A 347 -7.00 16.83 14.09
CA LYS A 347 -8.02 17.06 13.04
C LYS A 347 -8.23 15.76 12.25
N GLY A 348 -9.39 15.14 12.46
CA GLY A 348 -9.64 13.69 12.37
C GLY A 348 -9.62 12.96 11.02
N SER A 349 -9.33 13.60 9.89
CA SER A 349 -9.25 12.90 8.57
C SER A 349 -7.85 12.92 7.94
N GLU A 350 -7.00 13.89 8.29
CA GLU A 350 -5.58 13.90 7.90
C GLU A 350 -4.72 13.00 8.81
N MET A 351 -5.32 12.53 9.91
CA MET A 351 -4.68 11.78 10.98
C MET A 351 -4.41 10.31 10.60
N GLU A 352 -5.20 9.66 9.74
CA GLU A 352 -4.96 8.25 9.41
C GLU A 352 -3.78 8.08 8.46
N VAL A 353 -3.66 8.91 7.43
CA VAL A 353 -2.49 8.90 6.53
C VAL A 353 -1.23 9.43 7.24
N ARG A 354 -1.34 10.47 8.07
CA ARG A 354 -0.17 10.98 8.84
C ARG A 354 0.22 10.09 10.01
N LYS A 355 -0.71 9.37 10.68
CA LYS A 355 -0.35 8.34 11.65
C LYS A 355 0.24 7.12 10.94
N ALA A 356 -0.30 6.68 9.80
CA ALA A 356 0.27 5.59 9.00
C ALA A 356 1.68 5.91 8.50
N LEU A 357 1.93 7.13 8.02
CA LEU A 357 3.27 7.57 7.59
C LEU A 357 4.23 7.80 8.77
N LYS A 358 3.73 8.24 9.93
CA LYS A 358 4.52 8.36 11.17
C LYS A 358 4.99 7.00 11.70
N ILE A 359 4.33 5.89 11.32
CA ILE A 359 4.68 4.53 11.76
C ILE A 359 5.90 3.95 11.03
N PHE A 360 6.37 4.54 9.92
CA PHE A 360 7.46 3.95 9.13
C PHE A 360 8.50 4.98 8.70
N THR A 361 9.21 5.62 9.65
CA THR A 361 10.49 6.27 9.29
C THR A 361 11.57 5.20 9.29
N SER A 362 12.06 4.82 8.11
CA SER A 362 12.91 3.62 7.96
C SER A 362 14.01 3.80 6.93
N ILE A 363 15.17 3.25 7.25
CA ILE A 363 16.30 3.09 6.32
C ILE A 363 16.64 1.60 6.24
N ASP A 364 16.56 1.06 5.04
CA ASP A 364 17.02 -0.30 4.74
C ASP A 364 18.04 -0.28 3.60
N PHE A 365 19.28 -0.64 3.93
CA PHE A 365 20.41 -0.81 3.01
C PHE A 365 20.91 -2.25 2.99
N SER A 366 20.12 -3.19 3.52
CA SER A 366 20.54 -4.58 3.68
C SER A 366 20.92 -5.25 2.36
N ASN A 367 21.71 -6.33 2.40
CA ASN A 367 22.00 -7.15 1.22
C ASN A 367 22.54 -6.33 0.04
N ASN A 368 23.63 -5.60 0.29
CA ASN A 368 24.33 -4.76 -0.67
C ASN A 368 25.86 -4.94 -0.49
N LYS A 369 26.65 -3.98 -0.98
CA LYS A 369 28.11 -3.94 -0.85
C LYS A 369 28.57 -2.66 -0.17
N PHE A 370 27.82 -2.17 0.83
CA PHE A 370 28.23 -1.00 1.60
C PHE A 370 29.47 -1.31 2.43
N GLU A 371 30.44 -0.39 2.46
CA GLU A 371 31.71 -0.55 3.17
C GLU A 371 32.05 0.65 4.07
N GLY A 372 33.13 0.52 4.83
CA GLY A 372 33.60 1.53 5.77
C GLY A 372 32.81 1.51 7.08
N ASP A 373 32.98 2.56 7.88
CA ASP A 373 32.42 2.63 9.22
C ASP A 373 30.99 3.18 9.21
N ILE A 374 30.18 2.77 10.20
CA ILE A 374 28.92 3.44 10.51
C ILE A 374 29.27 4.76 11.22
N PRO A 375 28.95 5.94 10.64
CA PRO A 375 29.42 7.21 11.17
C PRO A 375 28.66 7.61 12.43
N SER A 376 29.34 8.31 13.36
CA SER A 376 28.71 8.78 14.59
C SER A 376 27.54 9.75 14.35
N SER A 377 27.51 10.43 13.20
CA SER A 377 26.44 11.32 12.76
C SER A 377 25.08 10.64 12.56
N ILE A 378 25.04 9.30 12.54
CA ILE A 378 23.78 8.55 12.52
C ILE A 378 22.84 8.96 13.66
N CYS A 379 23.40 9.44 14.78
CA CYS A 379 22.65 9.97 15.91
C CYS A 379 21.72 11.14 15.56
N LYS A 380 21.91 11.81 14.42
CA LYS A 380 21.02 12.90 14.00
C LYS A 380 19.68 12.39 13.48
N LEU A 381 19.56 11.11 13.14
CA LEU A 381 18.34 10.51 12.60
C LEU A 381 17.33 10.20 13.73
N GLN A 382 16.99 11.20 14.54
CA GLN A 382 16.23 11.05 15.78
C GLN A 382 14.82 10.47 15.60
N SER A 383 14.26 10.55 14.40
CA SER A 383 12.92 10.03 14.07
C SER A 383 12.95 8.58 13.56
N LEU A 384 14.13 7.97 13.44
CA LEU A 384 14.29 6.65 12.84
C LEU A 384 13.66 5.56 13.71
N ILE A 385 12.74 4.79 13.13
CA ILE A 385 12.05 3.66 13.78
C ILE A 385 12.71 2.34 13.40
N MET A 386 13.15 2.20 12.15
CA MET A 386 13.79 0.99 11.64
C MET A 386 15.10 1.32 10.92
N LEU A 387 16.16 0.61 11.31
CA LEU A 387 17.47 0.65 10.68
C LEU A 387 17.91 -0.78 10.34
N ASN A 388 18.03 -1.08 9.05
CA ASN A 388 18.54 -2.35 8.57
C ASN A 388 19.79 -2.12 7.68
N LEU A 389 20.96 -2.52 8.19
CA LEU A 389 22.24 -2.46 7.49
C LEU A 389 22.85 -3.86 7.29
N SER A 390 22.06 -4.91 7.51
CA SER A 390 22.54 -6.30 7.51
C SER A 390 23.09 -6.77 6.16
N SER A 391 23.92 -7.81 6.18
CA SER A 391 24.47 -8.45 4.96
C SER A 391 25.17 -7.44 4.04
N ASN A 392 26.17 -6.76 4.59
CA ASN A 392 27.02 -5.76 3.93
C ASN A 392 28.50 -5.97 4.33
N ASN A 393 29.37 -5.04 3.92
CA ASN A 393 30.78 -5.04 4.25
C ASN A 393 31.15 -3.92 5.26
N PHE A 394 30.22 -3.47 6.12
CA PHE A 394 30.53 -2.44 7.12
C PHE A 394 31.62 -2.92 8.08
N THR A 395 32.58 -2.05 8.38
CA THR A 395 33.75 -2.28 9.23
C THR A 395 33.74 -1.36 10.46
N GLY A 396 34.85 -1.35 11.20
CA GLY A 396 35.04 -0.44 12.33
C GLY A 396 34.27 -0.87 13.57
N THR A 397 34.06 0.08 14.49
CA THR A 397 33.30 -0.16 15.72
C THR A 397 31.90 0.40 15.63
N MET A 398 30.94 -0.22 16.31
CA MET A 398 29.61 0.37 16.49
C MET A 398 29.71 1.72 17.25
N PRO A 399 29.24 2.84 16.69
CA PRO A 399 29.33 4.12 17.36
C PRO A 399 28.37 4.15 18.57
N SER A 400 28.87 4.60 19.72
CA SER A 400 28.04 4.74 20.93
C SER A 400 26.85 5.69 20.76
N SER A 401 26.92 6.57 19.76
CA SER A 401 25.87 7.50 19.40
C SER A 401 24.62 6.84 18.81
N LEU A 402 24.67 5.55 18.42
CA LEU A 402 23.47 4.77 18.10
C LEU A 402 22.48 4.72 19.27
N GLY A 403 22.98 4.75 20.51
CA GLY A 403 22.16 4.75 21.72
C GLY A 403 21.35 6.03 21.93
N SER A 404 21.46 7.04 21.05
CA SER A 404 20.65 8.26 21.13
C SER A 404 19.42 8.26 20.21
N LEU A 405 19.17 7.18 19.45
CA LEU A 405 18.03 7.05 18.56
C LEU A 405 16.78 6.60 19.33
N SER A 406 16.23 7.48 20.16
CA SER A 406 15.23 7.09 21.17
C SER A 406 13.97 6.44 20.61
N GLU A 407 13.56 6.74 19.38
CA GLU A 407 12.38 6.19 18.73
C GLU A 407 12.63 4.84 18.00
N LEU A 408 13.86 4.32 18.03
CA LEU A 408 14.23 3.13 17.26
C LEU A 408 13.60 1.87 17.87
N GLU A 409 12.83 1.16 17.06
CA GLU A 409 12.13 -0.08 17.41
C GLU A 409 12.80 -1.32 16.83
N SER A 410 13.46 -1.19 15.68
CA SER A 410 14.13 -2.31 15.00
C SER A 410 15.52 -1.93 14.50
N MET A 411 16.52 -2.71 14.91
CA MET A 411 17.91 -2.57 14.47
C MET A 411 18.47 -3.92 14.00
N ASP A 412 18.82 -4.00 12.73
CA ASP A 412 19.57 -5.14 12.18
C ASP A 412 20.91 -4.69 11.60
N LEU A 413 22.00 -5.16 12.22
CA LEU A 413 23.39 -4.94 11.79
C LEU A 413 24.10 -6.28 11.54
N SER A 414 23.37 -7.39 11.40
CA SER A 414 23.99 -8.71 11.27
C SER A 414 24.75 -8.89 9.96
N GLU A 415 25.59 -9.92 9.89
CA GLU A 415 26.30 -10.29 8.66
C GLU A 415 27.13 -9.11 8.09
N ASN A 416 27.98 -8.55 8.94
CA ASN A 416 28.91 -7.48 8.59
C ASN A 416 30.30 -7.80 9.17
N ASN A 417 31.25 -6.87 9.02
CA ASN A 417 32.60 -6.95 9.58
C ASN A 417 32.79 -6.01 10.79
N LEU A 418 31.72 -5.73 11.54
CA LEU A 418 31.79 -4.84 12.71
C LEU A 418 32.61 -5.49 13.82
N SER A 419 33.44 -4.69 14.49
CA SER A 419 34.41 -5.12 15.48
C SER A 419 34.32 -4.30 16.77
N GLY A 420 35.09 -4.69 17.79
CA GLY A 420 35.08 -4.00 19.08
C GLY A 420 33.88 -4.38 19.94
N ARG A 421 33.63 -3.58 20.98
CA ARG A 421 32.57 -3.86 21.97
C ARG A 421 31.24 -3.31 21.53
N ILE A 422 30.16 -4.00 21.91
CA ILE A 422 28.80 -3.44 21.83
C ILE A 422 28.71 -2.27 22.82
N PRO A 423 28.36 -1.04 22.40
CA PRO A 423 28.30 0.12 23.29
C PRO A 423 27.21 -0.01 24.35
N GLN A 424 27.53 0.28 25.62
CA GLN A 424 26.57 0.27 26.73
C GLN A 424 25.41 1.25 26.52
N GLN A 425 25.61 2.31 25.73
CA GLN A 425 24.61 3.31 25.39
C GLN A 425 23.41 2.72 24.64
N LEU A 426 23.52 1.54 24.01
CA LEU A 426 22.36 0.87 23.41
C LEU A 426 21.28 0.51 24.44
N ALA A 427 21.63 0.41 25.74
CA ALA A 427 20.66 0.20 26.81
C ALA A 427 19.68 1.38 26.98
N ASN A 428 19.96 2.54 26.36
CA ASN A 428 19.08 3.70 26.36
C ASN A 428 17.93 3.60 25.34
N LEU A 429 17.97 2.63 24.42
CA LEU A 429 16.95 2.44 23.39
C LEU A 429 15.72 1.72 23.98
N THR A 430 14.85 2.45 24.67
CA THR A 430 13.75 1.88 25.44
C THR A 430 12.61 1.28 24.61
N PHE A 431 12.50 1.69 23.34
CA PHE A 431 11.49 1.19 22.38
C PHE A 431 12.01 0.04 21.51
N LEU A 432 13.29 -0.33 21.61
CA LEU A 432 13.89 -1.36 20.78
C LEU A 432 13.23 -2.72 21.06
N ALA A 433 12.53 -3.25 20.06
CA ALA A 433 11.78 -4.50 20.11
C ALA A 433 12.44 -5.60 19.26
N TYR A 434 13.29 -5.24 18.30
CA TYR A 434 14.09 -6.17 17.51
C TYR A 434 15.54 -5.70 17.44
N LEU A 435 16.46 -6.62 17.77
CA LEU A 435 17.90 -6.42 17.65
C LEU A 435 18.53 -7.66 17.05
N ASN A 436 19.35 -7.47 16.02
CA ASN A 436 20.20 -8.51 15.47
C ASN A 436 21.60 -7.96 15.15
N LEU A 437 22.61 -8.49 15.84
CA LEU A 437 24.03 -8.17 15.71
C LEU A 437 24.84 -9.43 15.34
N SER A 438 24.15 -10.51 14.94
CA SER A 438 24.77 -11.80 14.68
C SER A 438 25.76 -11.74 13.52
N HIS A 439 26.69 -12.70 13.45
CA HIS A 439 27.64 -12.85 12.35
C HIS A 439 28.46 -11.57 12.09
N ASN A 440 29.14 -11.10 13.13
CA ASN A 440 30.11 -9.99 13.09
C ASN A 440 31.42 -10.41 13.79
N GLN A 441 32.31 -9.45 14.04
CA GLN A 441 33.58 -9.63 14.76
C GLN A 441 33.56 -8.94 16.14
N LEU A 442 32.38 -8.88 16.78
CA LEU A 442 32.19 -8.20 18.07
C LEU A 442 32.84 -8.96 19.22
N VAL A 443 33.32 -8.22 20.23
CA VAL A 443 34.07 -8.75 21.37
C VAL A 443 33.62 -8.15 22.71
N GLY A 444 33.92 -8.85 23.80
CA GLY A 444 33.67 -8.37 25.17
C GLY A 444 32.25 -8.70 25.69
N PRO A 445 31.90 -8.17 26.88
CA PRO A 445 30.63 -8.49 27.50
C PRO A 445 29.46 -7.87 26.74
N ILE A 446 28.36 -8.61 26.58
CA ILE A 446 27.08 -8.06 26.11
C ILE A 446 26.58 -7.06 27.16
N PRO A 447 26.28 -5.80 26.78
CA PRO A 447 25.70 -4.81 27.68
C PRO A 447 24.38 -5.24 28.30
N HIS A 448 24.15 -4.80 29.54
CA HIS A 448 22.92 -5.07 30.29
C HIS A 448 22.03 -3.82 30.37
N GLY A 449 20.71 -4.00 30.52
CA GLY A 449 19.74 -2.93 30.73
C GLY A 449 18.44 -3.08 29.92
N THR A 450 17.36 -2.49 30.45
CA THR A 450 16.01 -2.36 29.85
C THR A 450 15.62 -3.51 28.90
N GLN A 451 15.54 -3.24 27.60
CA GLN A 451 15.15 -4.17 26.54
C GLN A 451 16.30 -5.09 26.11
N LEU A 452 17.57 -4.72 26.31
CA LEU A 452 18.72 -5.52 25.85
C LEU A 452 18.77 -6.91 26.51
N ASP A 453 18.38 -7.00 27.78
CA ASP A 453 18.33 -8.26 28.52
C ASP A 453 17.21 -9.22 28.02
N THR A 454 16.28 -8.73 27.18
CA THR A 454 15.19 -9.53 26.61
C THR A 454 15.59 -10.27 25.33
N PHE A 455 16.66 -9.85 24.65
CA PHE A 455 17.09 -10.45 23.39
C PHE A 455 17.80 -11.79 23.62
N SER A 456 17.47 -12.75 22.77
CA SER A 456 18.01 -14.12 22.86
C SER A 456 19.42 -14.24 22.26
N TYR A 457 20.05 -15.39 22.45
CA TYR A 457 21.37 -15.69 21.87
C TYR A 457 21.41 -15.50 20.34
N SER A 458 20.30 -15.75 19.65
CA SER A 458 20.24 -15.61 18.18
C SER A 458 20.64 -14.22 17.70
N SER A 459 20.31 -13.17 18.47
CA SER A 459 20.68 -11.78 18.20
C SER A 459 22.18 -11.52 18.25
N PHE A 460 22.97 -12.39 18.88
CA PHE A 460 24.42 -12.20 19.09
C PHE A 460 25.27 -13.33 18.51
N ARG A 461 24.65 -14.39 18.00
CA ARG A 461 25.31 -15.60 17.48
C ARG A 461 26.35 -15.26 16.42
N GLY A 462 27.40 -16.08 16.30
CA GLY A 462 28.41 -15.90 15.25
C GLY A 462 29.43 -14.79 15.54
N ASN A 463 29.44 -14.24 16.76
CA ASN A 463 30.48 -13.34 17.27
C ASN A 463 31.34 -14.09 18.31
N PRO A 464 32.50 -14.66 17.93
CA PRO A 464 33.25 -15.56 18.82
C PRO A 464 33.88 -14.86 20.04
N GLY A 465 34.04 -13.54 20.00
CA GLY A 465 34.63 -12.79 21.11
C GLY A 465 33.64 -12.23 22.13
N LEU A 466 32.33 -12.40 21.92
CA LEU A 466 31.31 -11.95 22.86
C LEU A 466 31.19 -12.90 24.06
N CYS A 467 30.89 -12.34 25.23
CA CYS A 467 30.63 -13.11 26.45
C CYS A 467 29.45 -12.51 27.25
N GLY A 468 28.82 -13.30 28.12
CA GLY A 468 27.74 -12.83 29.00
C GLY A 468 26.58 -13.80 29.14
N PRO A 469 25.62 -13.51 30.06
CA PRO A 469 24.53 -14.42 30.43
C PRO A 469 23.66 -14.89 29.25
N SER A 470 23.45 -14.01 28.26
CA SER A 470 22.64 -14.31 27.08
C SER A 470 23.29 -15.35 26.14
N ILE A 471 24.59 -15.61 26.28
CA ILE A 471 25.32 -16.63 25.50
C ILE A 471 25.34 -17.99 26.22
N VAL A 472 25.34 -17.98 27.56
CA VAL A 472 25.49 -19.20 28.38
C VAL A 472 24.19 -20.02 28.45
N LYS A 473 23.03 -19.45 28.11
CA LYS A 473 21.73 -20.15 28.16
C LYS A 473 21.55 -21.26 27.10
N GLU A 474 22.45 -21.41 26.13
CA GLU A 474 22.36 -22.40 25.04
C GLU A 474 23.64 -23.24 24.82
N MET A 475 24.65 -23.12 25.69
CA MET A 475 25.77 -24.08 25.79
C MET A 475 25.46 -25.11 26.86
#